data_AF-A0AA43KXU8-F1
#
_entry.id   AF-A0AA43KXU8-F1
#
_cell.length_a   1.000
_cell.length_b   1.000
_cell.length_c   1.000
_cell.angle_alpha   90.00
_cell.angle_beta   90.00
_cell.angle_gamma   90.00
#
_symmetry.space_group_name_H-M   'P 1'
#
loop_
_entity.id
_entity.type
_entity.pdbx_description
1 polymer ?
#
loop_
_entity_poly.entity_id
_entity_poly.type
_entity_poly.pdbx_seq_one_letter_code
_entity_poly.pdbx_strand_id
1 'polypeptide(L)'
;MLESAVDMIKMIRNYPSLAMWCGGNEIKPPHDILVPLRDSILPKLDGTRWFIDYSNSDERSYNFLGGNGDGPYTIQPVEVFWQQRTWPFNSEVGSVGVGDYESLERFIPKENMIAPRYNPNVQFEEEADPVWTYHTYSGVGYKGHIVPYGEPKDVKDFAMKAQLVNYDQYRALIEGFSSHMWDWYTGTIIWKTQNPWTSMRGQMYDYYLDPNACLFGLRKGSEMLHVMCNPVTKRSMIVNNGFEEVNDMMFVARYYDMAGNETLLIQEIAYIDASDAKMLLPLEGMLKDKLKDDGGFLYLQLLDRSGKLLSDNFYWYPNAEGKYSGLNKMKQADISISSKQLSAGKMEVSLTNAKGGPVAFFNRISLVDSKTGKRILPAFYSDNYISVVPGETKTITVEYTPEPGVTPKIEVLGWNTEKK
;
A
#
# COMPACT_ATOMS: atom_id res chain seq x y z
N MET A 1 29.00 24.85 1.34
CA MET A 1 28.15 23.92 0.57
C MET A 1 28.97 23.02 -0.35
N LEU A 2 29.82 23.55 -1.24
CA LEU A 2 30.66 22.72 -2.13
C LEU A 2 31.62 21.78 -1.38
N GLU A 3 32.24 22.24 -0.29
CA GLU A 3 33.07 21.38 0.58
C GLU A 3 32.26 20.21 1.16
N SER A 4 31.06 20.48 1.66
CA SER A 4 30.14 19.45 2.15
C SER A 4 29.78 18.43 1.06
N ALA A 5 29.56 18.88 -0.18
CA ALA A 5 29.30 18.00 -1.31
C ALA A 5 30.51 17.10 -1.62
N VAL A 6 31.72 17.65 -1.61
CA VAL A 6 32.98 16.89 -1.81
C VAL A 6 33.13 15.79 -0.76
N ASP A 7 32.88 16.10 0.51
CA ASP A 7 32.99 15.14 1.60
C ASP A 7 31.94 14.04 1.49
N MET A 8 30.69 14.39 1.18
CA MET A 8 29.63 13.41 0.95
C MET A 8 29.94 12.49 -0.21
N ILE A 9 30.39 13.01 -1.36
CA ILE A 9 30.76 12.19 -2.52
C ILE A 9 31.86 11.20 -2.14
N LYS A 10 32.92 11.65 -1.47
CA LYS A 10 34.00 10.75 -1.03
C LYS A 10 33.51 9.69 -0.05
N MET A 11 32.59 10.04 0.84
CA MET A 11 32.04 9.15 1.86
C MET A 11 31.24 8.01 1.23
N ILE A 12 30.38 8.29 0.24
CA ILE A 12 29.40 7.29 -0.24
C ILE A 12 29.60 6.76 -1.67
N ARG A 13 30.54 7.29 -2.46
CA ARG A 13 30.77 6.84 -3.87
C ARG A 13 31.14 5.36 -4.03
N ASN A 14 31.65 4.71 -2.98
CA ASN A 14 32.06 3.31 -3.00
C ASN A 14 30.91 2.33 -2.70
N TYR A 15 29.70 2.82 -2.37
CA TYR A 15 28.56 1.95 -2.11
C TYR A 15 27.84 1.60 -3.43
N PRO A 16 27.70 0.31 -3.77
CA PRO A 16 27.02 -0.09 -5.01
C PRO A 16 25.51 0.19 -4.98
N SER A 17 24.91 0.39 -3.79
CA SER A 17 23.52 0.81 -3.65
C SER A 17 23.27 2.26 -4.08
N LEU A 18 24.30 3.10 -4.16
CA LEU A 18 24.18 4.44 -4.71
C LEU A 18 24.02 4.35 -6.23
N ALA A 19 22.86 4.76 -6.74
CA ALA A 19 22.55 4.69 -8.17
C ALA A 19 22.82 6.00 -8.93
N MET A 20 22.52 7.15 -8.32
CA MET A 20 22.59 8.46 -8.96
C MET A 20 22.82 9.57 -7.93
N TRP A 21 23.21 10.75 -8.42
CA TRP A 21 23.34 11.98 -7.65
C TRP A 21 22.25 12.97 -8.05
N CYS A 22 21.64 13.66 -7.08
CA CYS A 22 20.62 14.68 -7.31
C CYS A 22 21.07 15.99 -6.67
N GLY A 23 21.14 17.08 -7.45
CA GLY A 23 21.65 18.36 -6.98
C GLY A 23 20.72 19.09 -6.00
N GLY A 24 19.40 19.01 -6.19
CA GLY A 24 18.40 19.63 -5.34
C GLY A 24 17.06 18.88 -5.33
N ASN A 25 16.20 19.17 -4.36
CA ASN A 25 14.81 18.71 -4.36
C ASN A 25 13.89 19.82 -4.86
N GLU A 26 13.05 19.53 -5.86
CA GLU A 26 12.04 20.40 -6.50
C GLU A 26 12.55 21.72 -7.10
N ILE A 27 13.78 22.12 -6.76
CA ILE A 27 14.38 23.42 -7.02
C ILE A 27 15.80 23.19 -7.51
N LYS A 28 16.09 23.81 -8.65
CA LYS A 28 17.43 23.85 -9.21
C LYS A 28 18.38 24.58 -8.26
N PRO A 29 19.53 23.98 -7.87
CA PRO A 29 20.51 24.67 -7.05
C PRO A 29 21.01 25.97 -7.71
N PRO A 30 21.41 26.98 -6.91
CA PRO A 30 22.01 28.20 -7.45
C PRO A 30 23.21 27.92 -8.36
N HIS A 31 23.41 28.78 -9.36
CA HIS A 31 24.39 28.55 -10.43
C HIS A 31 25.84 28.40 -9.91
N ASP A 32 26.20 29.16 -8.88
CA ASP A 32 27.51 29.11 -8.20
C ASP A 32 27.75 27.81 -7.40
N ILE A 33 26.71 27.02 -7.16
CA ILE A 33 26.79 25.67 -6.57
C ILE A 33 26.71 24.61 -7.65
N LEU A 34 25.71 24.71 -8.53
CA LEU A 34 25.41 23.67 -9.52
C LEU A 34 26.54 23.49 -10.52
N VAL A 35 27.06 24.57 -11.09
CA VAL A 35 28.08 24.49 -12.15
C VAL A 35 29.37 23.86 -11.62
N PRO A 36 29.96 24.30 -10.49
CA PRO A 36 31.12 23.62 -9.94
C PRO A 36 30.84 22.16 -9.54
N LEU A 37 29.65 21.86 -9.01
CA LEU A 37 29.28 20.50 -8.62
C LEU A 37 29.23 19.56 -9.83
N ARG A 38 28.47 19.93 -10.85
CA ARG A 38 28.22 19.14 -12.07
C ARG A 38 29.44 19.08 -12.99
N ASP A 39 30.08 20.22 -13.25
CA ASP A 39 31.06 20.33 -14.34
C ASP A 39 32.50 20.13 -13.86
N SER A 40 32.75 20.08 -12.54
CA SER A 40 34.10 19.95 -11.99
C SER A 40 34.23 18.91 -10.88
N ILE A 41 33.38 18.96 -9.85
CA ILE A 41 33.53 18.12 -8.66
C ILE A 41 33.12 16.67 -8.94
N LEU A 42 31.91 16.45 -9.46
CA LEU A 42 31.40 15.11 -9.74
C LEU A 42 32.24 14.37 -10.78
N PRO A 43 32.60 14.93 -11.95
CA PRO A 43 33.47 14.26 -12.91
C PRO A 43 34.83 13.84 -12.31
N LYS A 44 35.36 14.63 -11.37
CA LYS A 44 36.63 14.34 -10.68
C LYS A 44 36.50 13.29 -9.58
N LEU A 45 35.37 13.25 -8.87
CA LEU A 45 35.20 12.43 -7.67
C LEU A 45 34.34 11.19 -7.89
N ASP A 46 33.36 11.23 -8.79
CA ASP A 46 32.50 10.12 -9.17
C ASP A 46 31.95 10.32 -10.59
N GLY A 47 32.80 10.04 -11.59
CA GLY A 47 32.43 10.07 -13.01
C GLY A 47 31.69 8.82 -13.51
N THR A 48 31.21 7.95 -12.61
CA THR A 48 30.60 6.65 -12.95
C THR A 48 29.08 6.63 -12.84
N ARG A 49 28.49 7.66 -12.23
CA ARG A 49 27.05 7.73 -11.96
C ARG A 49 26.44 8.96 -12.60
N TRP A 50 25.16 8.83 -12.92
CA TRP A 50 24.38 9.93 -13.45
C TRP A 50 24.15 11.01 -12.38
N PHE A 51 24.22 12.27 -12.79
CA PHE A 51 23.84 13.42 -11.99
C PHE A 51 22.65 14.12 -12.65
N ILE A 52 21.62 14.38 -11.86
CA ILE A 52 20.48 15.22 -12.23
C ILE A 52 20.53 16.54 -11.47
N ASP A 53 20.21 17.65 -12.13
CA ASP A 53 20.28 18.98 -11.52
C ASP A 53 19.35 19.07 -10.28
N TYR A 54 18.14 18.52 -10.37
CA TYR A 54 17.14 18.49 -9.29
C TYR A 54 16.03 17.43 -9.53
N SER A 55 15.26 17.12 -8.49
CA SER A 55 14.44 15.89 -8.42
C SER A 55 13.34 15.77 -9.48
N ASN A 56 12.76 16.89 -9.92
CA ASN A 56 11.70 17.01 -10.93
C ASN A 56 12.20 17.75 -12.20
N SER A 57 13.50 17.66 -12.49
CA SER A 57 14.09 18.24 -13.70
C SER A 57 13.54 17.58 -14.98
N ASP A 58 13.61 18.31 -16.11
CA ASP A 58 13.13 17.80 -17.41
C ASP A 58 13.86 16.51 -17.84
N GLU A 59 15.15 16.39 -17.51
CA GLU A 59 15.96 15.19 -17.79
C GLU A 59 15.49 13.95 -16.99
N ARG A 60 14.80 14.16 -15.87
CA ARG A 60 14.29 13.08 -15.02
C ARG A 60 12.80 12.82 -15.25
N SER A 61 11.97 13.84 -15.01
CA SER A 61 10.52 13.70 -14.95
C SER A 61 9.82 14.04 -16.25
N TYR A 62 10.50 14.70 -17.20
CA TYR A 62 9.93 15.19 -18.46
C TYR A 62 8.56 15.86 -18.28
N ASN A 63 8.55 17.07 -17.72
CA ASN A 63 7.32 17.74 -17.30
C ASN A 63 6.56 18.37 -18.49
N PHE A 64 5.71 17.58 -19.16
CA PHE A 64 4.87 18.06 -20.27
C PHE A 64 3.48 18.57 -19.86
N LEU A 65 3.05 18.38 -18.59
CA LEU A 65 1.75 18.87 -18.11
C LEU A 65 1.84 20.27 -17.47
N GLY A 66 3.05 20.73 -17.11
CA GLY A 66 3.29 22.01 -16.45
C GLY A 66 3.21 21.95 -14.91
N GLY A 67 3.39 23.10 -14.25
CA GLY A 67 3.49 23.17 -12.78
C GLY A 67 4.83 22.63 -12.25
N ASN A 68 4.86 22.22 -10.99
CA ASN A 68 6.07 21.73 -10.35
C ASN A 68 6.45 20.29 -10.76
N GLY A 69 5.73 19.60 -11.64
CA GLY A 69 6.20 18.28 -12.12
C GLY A 69 6.28 17.21 -11.03
N ASP A 70 5.42 17.30 -10.01
CA ASP A 70 5.57 16.55 -8.76
C ASP A 70 4.21 16.19 -8.11
N GLY A 71 4.19 15.20 -7.22
CA GLY A 71 2.99 14.69 -6.56
C GLY A 71 2.09 13.80 -7.45
N PRO A 72 0.80 13.61 -7.10
CA PRO A 72 0.06 14.24 -5.98
C PRO A 72 0.47 13.72 -4.59
N TYR A 73 -0.03 14.40 -3.55
CA TYR A 73 0.30 14.19 -2.13
C TYR A 73 -0.92 13.97 -1.22
N THR A 74 -2.09 13.79 -1.81
CA THR A 74 -3.38 13.61 -1.15
C THR A 74 -4.09 12.39 -1.73
N ILE A 75 -5.16 11.92 -1.08
CA ILE A 75 -5.97 10.84 -1.63
C ILE A 75 -6.51 11.24 -3.00
N GLN A 76 -6.50 10.28 -3.92
CA GLN A 76 -7.06 10.40 -5.26
C GLN A 76 -8.16 9.35 -5.42
N PRO A 77 -9.18 9.58 -6.25
CA PRO A 77 -9.96 8.48 -6.81
C PRO A 77 -9.02 7.49 -7.49
N VAL A 78 -9.13 6.20 -7.19
CA VAL A 78 -8.17 5.18 -7.63
C VAL A 78 -8.05 5.11 -9.16
N GLU A 79 -9.13 5.42 -9.88
CA GLU A 79 -9.19 5.48 -11.34
C GLU A 79 -8.21 6.50 -11.94
N VAL A 80 -7.90 7.59 -11.20
CA VAL A 80 -6.99 8.64 -11.67
C VAL A 80 -5.61 8.05 -11.98
N PHE A 81 -5.09 7.17 -11.12
CA PHE A 81 -3.78 6.55 -11.31
C PHE A 81 -3.68 5.70 -12.60
N TRP A 82 -4.81 5.22 -13.10
CA TRP A 82 -4.86 4.30 -14.24
C TRP A 82 -5.18 4.98 -15.57
N GLN A 83 -5.90 6.10 -15.56
CA GLN A 83 -6.34 6.76 -16.79
C GLN A 83 -5.72 8.13 -17.04
N GLN A 84 -5.09 8.73 -16.03
CA GLN A 84 -4.42 10.03 -16.17
C GLN A 84 -2.91 9.82 -16.20
N ARG A 85 -2.31 10.11 -17.35
CA ARG A 85 -0.86 10.08 -17.51
C ARG A 85 -0.24 11.24 -16.73
N THR A 86 0.73 10.93 -15.88
CA THR A 86 1.55 11.91 -15.14
C THR A 86 2.99 11.95 -15.72
N TRP A 87 4.00 11.92 -14.86
CA TRP A 87 5.42 12.04 -15.22
C TRP A 87 6.00 10.66 -15.51
N PRO A 88 6.77 10.46 -16.61
CA PRO A 88 7.39 9.18 -16.90
C PRO A 88 8.18 8.61 -15.72
N PHE A 89 9.02 9.43 -15.10
CA PHE A 89 9.58 9.12 -13.79
C PHE A 89 8.98 10.08 -12.76
N ASN A 90 8.13 9.58 -11.86
CA ASN A 90 7.57 10.42 -10.81
C ASN A 90 8.47 10.36 -9.57
N SER A 91 9.21 11.44 -9.32
CA SER A 91 10.24 11.46 -8.27
C SER A 91 9.68 11.45 -6.86
N GLU A 92 8.45 11.96 -6.67
CA GLU A 92 7.76 11.93 -5.38
C GLU A 92 6.24 11.85 -5.61
N VAL A 93 5.63 10.75 -5.19
CA VAL A 93 4.16 10.60 -5.19
C VAL A 93 3.70 9.96 -3.91
N GLY A 94 2.62 10.47 -3.34
CA GLY A 94 2.26 10.15 -1.97
C GLY A 94 0.78 10.27 -1.65
N SER A 95 0.43 9.84 -0.45
CA SER A 95 -0.92 10.02 0.07
C SER A 95 -0.94 10.07 1.61
N VAL A 96 -2.11 9.85 2.19
CA VAL A 96 -2.31 9.68 3.64
C VAL A 96 -1.54 8.48 4.19
N GLY A 97 -1.51 8.34 5.51
CA GLY A 97 -0.85 7.21 6.18
C GLY A 97 -1.10 7.17 7.67
N VAL A 98 -2.35 7.38 8.11
CA VAL A 98 -2.69 7.24 9.52
C VAL A 98 -2.43 5.80 9.97
N GLY A 99 -1.79 5.64 11.12
CA GLY A 99 -1.55 4.33 11.73
C GLY A 99 -2.82 3.72 12.31
N ASP A 100 -2.71 2.50 12.82
CA ASP A 100 -3.81 1.85 13.52
C ASP A 100 -4.16 2.55 14.84
N TYR A 101 -5.29 2.16 15.44
CA TYR A 101 -5.73 2.68 16.73
C TYR A 101 -4.63 2.60 17.80
N GLU A 102 -3.95 1.46 17.91
CA GLU A 102 -2.86 1.24 18.87
C GLU A 102 -1.66 2.18 18.63
N SER A 103 -1.42 2.61 17.39
CA SER A 103 -0.41 3.63 17.07
C SER A 103 -0.82 5.00 17.53
N LEU A 104 -2.09 5.37 17.32
CA LEU A 104 -2.62 6.66 17.74
C LEU A 104 -2.58 6.81 19.27
N GLU A 105 -2.89 5.74 20.01
CA GLU A 105 -2.86 5.72 21.48
C GLU A 105 -1.49 6.06 22.08
N ARG A 106 -0.41 5.94 21.30
CA ARG A 106 0.95 6.24 21.78
C ARG A 106 1.23 7.74 21.91
N PHE A 107 0.53 8.59 21.18
CA PHE A 107 0.86 10.02 21.11
C PHE A 107 -0.34 10.97 21.10
N ILE A 108 -1.56 10.50 20.81
CA ILE A 108 -2.77 11.32 20.93
C ILE A 108 -3.32 11.16 22.37
N PRO A 109 -3.46 12.26 23.13
CA PRO A 109 -4.05 12.22 24.47
C PRO A 109 -5.49 11.69 24.42
N LYS A 110 -5.92 11.02 25.51
CA LYS A 110 -7.22 10.35 25.56
C LYS A 110 -8.39 11.32 25.35
N GLU A 111 -8.29 12.54 25.86
CA GLU A 111 -9.28 13.60 25.67
C GLU A 111 -9.39 14.09 24.21
N ASN A 112 -8.34 13.91 23.41
CA ASN A 112 -8.30 14.28 21.99
C ASN A 112 -8.57 13.10 21.05
N MET A 113 -8.90 11.92 21.58
CA MET A 113 -9.33 10.75 20.81
C MET A 113 -10.76 10.92 20.30
N ILE A 114 -10.97 11.91 19.45
CA ILE A 114 -12.23 12.26 18.81
C ILE A 114 -12.08 11.96 17.32
N ALA A 115 -12.95 11.11 16.78
CA ALA A 115 -12.90 10.77 15.36
C ALA A 115 -13.15 12.01 14.48
N PRO A 116 -12.41 12.15 13.37
CA PRO A 116 -12.68 13.21 12.40
C PRO A 116 -14.10 13.11 11.86
N ARG A 117 -14.73 14.27 11.66
CA ARG A 117 -16.05 14.39 11.00
C ARG A 117 -15.84 14.95 9.61
N TYR A 118 -16.65 14.52 8.65
CA TYR A 118 -16.51 14.96 7.27
C TYR A 118 -17.54 16.02 6.94
N ASN A 119 -17.07 17.16 6.44
CA ASN A 119 -17.91 18.29 6.13
C ASN A 119 -17.38 18.98 4.86
N PRO A 120 -18.07 18.88 3.71
CA PRO A 120 -17.58 19.46 2.46
C PRO A 120 -17.49 21.00 2.50
N ASN A 121 -18.07 21.66 3.51
CA ASN A 121 -18.08 23.12 3.64
C ASN A 121 -16.88 23.70 4.39
N VAL A 122 -15.95 22.88 4.88
CA VAL A 122 -14.73 23.35 5.58
C VAL A 122 -13.48 23.17 4.72
N GLN A 123 -12.42 23.90 5.03
CA GLN A 123 -11.20 24.01 4.21
C GLN A 123 -10.58 22.67 3.80
N PHE A 124 -10.56 21.69 4.71
CA PHE A 124 -9.99 20.36 4.46
C PHE A 124 -11.05 19.28 4.19
N GLU A 125 -12.30 19.69 4.00
CA GLU A 125 -13.46 18.81 3.87
C GLU A 125 -13.68 17.87 5.08
N GLU A 126 -13.01 18.18 6.20
CA GLU A 126 -13.03 17.43 7.44
C GLU A 126 -12.79 18.36 8.64
N GLU A 127 -13.42 18.01 9.76
CA GLU A 127 -13.26 18.65 11.06
C GLU A 127 -12.57 17.65 11.99
N ALA A 128 -11.37 18.00 12.44
CA ALA A 128 -10.57 17.18 13.33
C ALA A 128 -10.16 17.97 14.57
N ASP A 129 -9.91 17.26 15.67
CA ASP A 129 -9.36 17.87 16.87
C ASP A 129 -8.00 18.54 16.56
N PRO A 130 -7.69 19.73 17.12
CA PRO A 130 -6.44 20.44 16.84
C PRO A 130 -5.17 19.62 17.08
N VAL A 131 -5.17 18.67 18.01
CA VAL A 131 -4.03 17.76 18.24
C VAL A 131 -3.79 16.87 17.03
N TRP A 132 -4.83 16.40 16.35
CA TRP A 132 -4.66 15.63 15.12
C TRP A 132 -4.04 16.48 14.02
N THR A 133 -4.50 17.73 13.90
CA THR A 133 -3.95 18.69 12.94
C THR A 133 -2.50 19.04 13.26
N TYR A 134 -2.10 19.09 14.53
CA TYR A 134 -0.70 19.28 14.91
C TYR A 134 0.21 18.16 14.35
N HIS A 135 -0.28 16.92 14.29
CA HIS A 135 0.47 15.76 13.79
C HIS A 135 0.44 15.57 12.26
N THR A 136 -0.21 16.46 11.51
CA THR A 136 -0.33 16.36 10.03
C THR A 136 -0.17 17.69 9.29
N TYR A 137 -0.41 18.81 9.97
CA TYR A 137 -0.46 20.21 9.49
C TYR A 137 -1.57 20.56 8.48
N SER A 138 -2.42 19.61 8.08
CA SER A 138 -3.40 19.78 6.99
C SER A 138 -4.77 19.14 7.26
N GLY A 139 -5.14 18.99 8.53
CA GLY A 139 -6.17 18.02 8.92
C GLY A 139 -5.65 16.58 8.81
N VAL A 140 -6.48 15.58 9.07
CA VAL A 140 -6.10 14.15 8.98
C VAL A 140 -5.85 13.69 7.53
N GLY A 141 -6.44 14.35 6.55
CA GLY A 141 -6.18 14.21 5.11
C GLY A 141 -7.08 13.23 4.38
N TYR A 142 -8.11 12.67 5.03
CA TYR A 142 -8.97 11.65 4.43
C TYR A 142 -10.15 12.23 3.68
N LYS A 143 -10.58 13.45 4.02
CA LYS A 143 -11.73 14.12 3.37
C LYS A 143 -12.93 13.16 3.30
N GLY A 144 -13.76 13.26 2.26
CA GLY A 144 -14.89 12.35 2.05
C GLY A 144 -14.54 10.87 1.76
N HIS A 145 -13.28 10.44 1.66
CA HIS A 145 -12.93 9.08 1.20
C HIS A 145 -13.25 7.96 2.21
N ILE A 146 -13.51 8.31 3.47
CA ILE A 146 -13.96 7.37 4.49
C ILE A 146 -15.48 7.17 4.45
N VAL A 147 -16.23 8.18 4.03
CA VAL A 147 -17.71 8.19 4.03
C VAL A 147 -18.33 7.03 3.23
N PRO A 148 -17.77 6.58 2.08
CA PRO A 148 -18.23 5.38 1.40
C PRO A 148 -18.29 4.11 2.27
N TYR A 149 -17.43 4.00 3.28
CA TYR A 149 -17.41 2.89 4.24
C TYR A 149 -18.40 3.11 5.41
N GLY A 150 -19.05 4.26 5.46
CA GLY A 150 -19.92 4.73 6.55
C GLY A 150 -19.19 5.70 7.48
N GLU A 151 -19.93 6.66 8.04
CA GLU A 151 -19.36 7.63 8.98
C GLU A 151 -18.72 6.92 10.20
N PRO A 152 -17.52 7.35 10.64
CA PRO A 152 -16.89 6.77 11.82
C PRO A 152 -17.69 7.02 13.09
N LYS A 153 -17.93 5.97 13.88
CA LYS A 153 -18.61 6.07 15.18
C LYS A 153 -17.67 6.56 16.29
N ASP A 154 -16.42 6.15 16.20
CA ASP A 154 -15.34 6.46 17.14
C ASP A 154 -13.98 6.33 16.43
N VAL A 155 -12.89 6.57 17.18
CA VAL A 155 -11.53 6.53 16.62
C VAL A 155 -11.12 5.11 16.18
N LYS A 156 -11.64 4.05 16.82
CA LYS A 156 -11.33 2.67 16.41
C LYS A 156 -11.95 2.36 15.05
N ASP A 157 -13.21 2.74 14.87
CA ASP A 157 -13.92 2.60 13.61
C ASP A 157 -13.28 3.46 12.51
N PHE A 158 -12.88 4.69 12.83
CA PHE A 158 -12.10 5.53 11.92
C PHE A 158 -10.78 4.86 11.51
N ALA A 159 -9.97 4.40 12.47
CA ALA A 159 -8.66 3.82 12.20
C ALA A 159 -8.77 2.56 11.32
N MET A 160 -9.76 1.70 11.56
CA MET A 160 -10.03 0.53 10.71
C MET A 160 -10.38 0.93 9.27
N LYS A 161 -11.28 1.90 9.09
CA LYS A 161 -11.65 2.42 7.75
C LYS A 161 -10.46 3.11 7.07
N ALA A 162 -9.65 3.83 7.84
CA ALA A 162 -8.44 4.47 7.35
C ALA A 162 -7.44 3.46 6.80
N GLN A 163 -7.30 2.27 7.42
CA GLN A 163 -6.45 1.22 6.88
C GLN A 163 -6.96 0.63 5.56
N LEU A 164 -8.27 0.49 5.37
CA LEU A 164 -8.84 0.09 4.07
C LEU A 164 -8.48 1.09 2.97
N VAL A 165 -8.69 2.38 3.26
CA VAL A 165 -8.33 3.47 2.34
C VAL A 165 -6.82 3.50 2.07
N ASN A 166 -6.00 3.37 3.11
CA ASN A 166 -4.55 3.31 3.01
C ASN A 166 -4.10 2.19 2.07
N TYR A 167 -4.58 0.96 2.31
CA TYR A 167 -4.20 -0.19 1.51
C TYR A 167 -4.57 0.02 0.05
N ASP A 168 -5.82 0.39 -0.21
CA ASP A 168 -6.33 0.52 -1.58
C ASP A 168 -5.66 1.67 -2.34
N GLN A 169 -5.43 2.79 -1.66
CA GLN A 169 -4.78 3.96 -2.25
C GLN A 169 -3.37 3.63 -2.75
N TYR A 170 -2.53 3.00 -1.92
CA TYR A 170 -1.15 2.68 -2.34
C TYR A 170 -1.08 1.48 -3.28
N ARG A 171 -1.98 0.49 -3.15
CA ARG A 171 -2.11 -0.58 -4.13
C ARG A 171 -2.47 0.00 -5.51
N ALA A 172 -3.56 0.76 -5.59
CA ALA A 172 -4.04 1.29 -6.86
C ALA A 172 -3.06 2.29 -7.48
N LEU A 173 -2.36 3.08 -6.66
CA LEU A 173 -1.29 3.96 -7.11
C LEU A 173 -0.23 3.18 -7.88
N ILE A 174 0.39 2.18 -7.24
CA ILE A 174 1.51 1.47 -7.88
C ILE A 174 1.06 0.51 -8.98
N GLU A 175 -0.14 -0.07 -8.88
CA GLU A 175 -0.74 -0.84 -9.97
C GLU A 175 -1.00 0.05 -11.20
N GLY A 176 -1.44 1.30 -11.02
CA GLY A 176 -1.63 2.26 -12.11
C GLY A 176 -0.33 2.68 -12.81
N PHE A 177 0.77 2.83 -12.06
CA PHE A 177 2.11 3.00 -12.66
C PHE A 177 2.53 1.75 -13.44
N SER A 178 2.32 0.58 -12.85
CA SER A 178 2.68 -0.70 -13.45
C SER A 178 1.85 -1.04 -14.69
N SER A 179 0.59 -0.60 -14.76
CA SER A 179 -0.31 -0.88 -15.89
C SER A 179 0.13 -0.23 -17.20
N HIS A 180 1.00 0.78 -17.13
CA HIS A 180 1.55 1.50 -18.27
C HIS A 180 3.09 1.47 -18.28
N MET A 181 3.66 0.40 -17.70
CA MET A 181 5.10 0.16 -17.70
C MET A 181 5.69 0.31 -19.11
N TRP A 182 6.73 1.13 -19.25
CA TRP A 182 7.45 1.45 -20.49
C TRP A 182 6.66 2.18 -21.60
N ASP A 183 5.33 2.29 -21.49
CA ASP A 183 4.53 3.17 -22.35
C ASP A 183 4.47 4.59 -21.75
N TRP A 184 3.93 4.71 -20.54
CA TRP A 184 3.81 5.99 -19.87
C TRP A 184 4.93 6.20 -18.86
N TYR A 185 5.30 5.14 -18.14
CA TYR A 185 6.07 5.23 -16.91
C TYR A 185 7.34 4.38 -16.95
N THR A 186 8.42 4.93 -16.39
CA THR A 186 9.71 4.28 -16.19
C THR A 186 10.02 4.04 -14.71
N GLY A 187 9.29 4.69 -13.79
CA GLY A 187 9.42 4.46 -12.36
C GLY A 187 8.70 5.51 -11.51
N THR A 188 8.59 5.20 -10.22
CA THR A 188 8.04 6.11 -9.23
C THR A 188 8.69 5.92 -7.87
N ILE A 189 8.76 6.98 -7.06
CA ILE A 189 9.27 6.92 -5.69
C ILE A 189 8.19 7.43 -4.73
N ILE A 190 7.94 6.66 -3.68
CA ILE A 190 6.87 6.98 -2.74
C ILE A 190 7.30 8.08 -1.77
N TRP A 191 6.46 9.11 -1.69
CA TRP A 191 6.42 10.09 -0.61
C TRP A 191 5.35 9.73 0.42
N LYS A 192 5.70 9.21 1.57
CA LYS A 192 7.05 8.80 1.97
C LYS A 192 6.93 7.53 2.79
N THR A 193 8.05 6.88 3.03
CA THR A 193 8.06 5.60 3.72
C THR A 193 7.96 5.74 5.24
N GLN A 194 8.37 6.88 5.81
CA GLN A 194 8.34 7.14 7.25
C GLN A 194 8.28 8.63 7.60
N ASN A 195 7.93 8.92 8.85
CA ASN A 195 7.97 10.27 9.43
C ASN A 195 9.15 10.46 10.38
N PRO A 196 9.74 11.68 10.46
CA PRO A 196 10.84 11.97 11.38
C PRO A 196 10.39 12.10 12.86
N TRP A 197 9.09 12.00 13.12
CA TRP A 197 8.42 12.19 14.40
C TRP A 197 7.02 11.55 14.35
N THR A 198 6.22 11.67 15.40
CA THR A 198 4.86 11.10 15.49
C THR A 198 3.86 11.83 14.58
N SER A 199 4.06 11.77 13.26
CA SER A 199 3.14 12.31 12.27
C SER A 199 2.28 11.21 11.65
N MET A 200 1.14 11.60 11.08
CA MET A 200 0.17 10.69 10.46
C MET A 200 0.05 10.86 8.94
N ARG A 201 0.94 11.64 8.34
CA ARG A 201 0.94 11.89 6.89
C ARG A 201 1.89 10.95 6.18
N GLY A 202 1.46 10.31 5.09
CA GLY A 202 2.26 9.50 4.17
C GLY A 202 3.38 8.69 4.84
N GLN A 203 3.07 7.48 5.30
CA GLN A 203 4.05 6.59 5.93
C GLN A 203 3.63 5.13 5.77
N MET A 204 4.62 4.26 5.65
CA MET A 204 4.45 2.81 5.60
C MET A 204 4.55 2.18 6.99
N TYR A 205 5.25 2.86 7.89
CA TYR A 205 5.36 2.55 9.31
C TYR A 205 5.50 3.85 10.10
N ASP A 206 5.03 3.83 11.34
CA ASP A 206 5.07 4.99 12.22
C ASP A 206 6.45 5.22 12.87
N TYR A 207 6.57 6.28 13.67
CA TYR A 207 7.79 6.63 14.41
C TYR A 207 8.31 5.50 15.33
N TYR A 208 7.44 4.59 15.76
CA TYR A 208 7.74 3.45 16.62
C TYR A 208 8.04 2.17 15.83
N LEU A 209 8.12 2.27 14.49
CA LEU A 209 8.32 1.16 13.57
C LEU A 209 7.13 0.19 13.51
N ASP A 210 5.92 0.67 13.84
CA ASP A 210 4.68 -0.10 13.65
C ASP A 210 4.22 0.03 12.19
N PRO A 211 4.21 -1.05 11.38
CA PRO A 211 3.77 -0.98 10.00
C PRO A 211 2.24 -0.84 9.92
N ASN A 212 1.78 -0.04 8.97
CA ASN A 212 0.35 0.13 8.70
C ASN A 212 -0.04 -0.46 7.34
N ALA A 213 -1.31 -0.35 6.94
CA ALA A 213 -1.80 -0.94 5.71
C ALA A 213 -1.25 -0.29 4.43
N CYS A 214 -0.66 0.92 4.50
CA CYS A 214 0.03 1.53 3.35
C CYS A 214 1.18 0.63 2.87
N LEU A 215 1.98 0.08 3.80
CA LEU A 215 3.11 -0.79 3.46
C LEU A 215 2.64 -2.01 2.67
N PHE A 216 1.58 -2.65 3.14
CA PHE A 216 1.10 -3.90 2.58
C PHE A 216 0.32 -3.68 1.27
N GLY A 217 -0.43 -2.58 1.15
CA GLY A 217 -1.03 -2.17 -0.12
C GLY A 217 0.01 -1.87 -1.19
N LEU A 218 1.03 -1.07 -0.85
CA LEU A 218 2.15 -0.78 -1.75
C LEU A 218 2.89 -2.07 -2.14
N ARG A 219 3.21 -2.92 -1.16
CA ARG A 219 3.94 -4.17 -1.40
C ARG A 219 3.15 -5.12 -2.29
N LYS A 220 1.84 -5.25 -2.08
CA LYS A 220 0.96 -6.09 -2.90
C LYS A 220 0.97 -5.63 -4.36
N GLY A 221 0.77 -4.34 -4.61
CA GLY A 221 0.81 -3.80 -5.97
C GLY A 221 2.21 -3.78 -6.61
N SER A 222 3.26 -3.98 -5.82
CA SER A 222 4.67 -4.00 -6.26
C SER A 222 5.26 -5.42 -6.36
N GLU A 223 4.43 -6.46 -6.36
CA GLU A 223 4.92 -7.83 -6.51
C GLU A 223 5.74 -8.00 -7.80
N MET A 224 6.76 -8.87 -7.75
CA MET A 224 7.63 -9.10 -8.92
C MET A 224 6.84 -9.65 -10.11
N LEU A 225 5.94 -10.59 -9.85
CA LEU A 225 4.91 -11.06 -10.77
C LEU A 225 3.58 -10.78 -10.09
N HIS A 226 2.70 -10.01 -10.73
CA HIS A 226 1.52 -9.47 -10.08
C HIS A 226 0.27 -9.62 -10.96
N VAL A 227 -0.85 -10.00 -10.35
CA VAL A 227 -2.17 -10.00 -10.99
C VAL A 227 -3.02 -8.85 -10.46
N MET A 228 -3.67 -8.11 -11.36
CA MET A 228 -4.42 -6.91 -10.99
C MET A 228 -5.66 -6.72 -11.86
N CYS A 229 -6.55 -5.81 -11.43
CA CYS A 229 -7.77 -5.44 -12.15
C CYS A 229 -7.82 -3.92 -12.35
N ASN A 230 -7.85 -3.49 -13.61
CA ASN A 230 -7.99 -2.08 -13.94
C ASN A 230 -9.34 -1.54 -13.43
N PRO A 231 -9.37 -0.55 -12.52
CA PRO A 231 -10.61 -0.06 -11.92
C PRO A 231 -11.49 0.70 -12.92
N VAL A 232 -10.94 1.21 -14.02
CA VAL A 232 -11.68 1.97 -15.04
C VAL A 232 -12.42 1.05 -16.00
N THR A 233 -11.72 0.05 -16.53
CA THR A 233 -12.26 -0.86 -17.56
C THR A 233 -12.72 -2.20 -17.00
N LYS A 234 -12.47 -2.45 -15.71
CA LYS A 234 -12.65 -3.76 -15.04
C LYS A 234 -11.99 -4.90 -15.82
N ARG A 235 -10.86 -4.62 -16.47
CA ARG A 235 -10.08 -5.61 -17.20
C ARG A 235 -8.98 -6.16 -16.32
N SER A 236 -8.86 -7.49 -16.29
CA SER A 236 -7.76 -8.15 -15.61
C SER A 236 -6.43 -7.92 -16.34
N MET A 237 -5.33 -7.88 -15.59
CA MET A 237 -3.97 -7.65 -16.10
C MET A 237 -2.95 -8.48 -15.31
N ILE A 238 -1.82 -8.75 -15.94
CA ILE A 238 -0.62 -9.29 -15.30
C ILE A 238 0.52 -8.29 -15.52
N VAL A 239 1.38 -8.14 -14.52
CA VAL A 239 2.64 -7.39 -14.61
C VAL A 239 3.79 -8.31 -14.22
N ASN A 240 4.89 -8.22 -14.95
CA ASN A 240 6.14 -8.87 -14.63
C ASN A 240 7.25 -7.82 -14.51
N ASN A 241 7.59 -7.44 -13.28
CA ASN A 241 8.72 -6.56 -12.96
C ASN A 241 10.08 -7.29 -13.04
N GLY A 242 10.09 -8.59 -13.35
CA GLY A 242 11.29 -9.41 -13.45
C GLY A 242 12.00 -9.32 -14.80
N PHE A 243 13.13 -10.03 -14.89
CA PHE A 243 13.98 -10.07 -16.08
C PHE A 243 13.81 -11.34 -16.92
N GLU A 244 12.90 -12.23 -16.53
CA GLU A 244 12.62 -13.48 -17.23
C GLU A 244 11.12 -13.58 -17.55
N GLU A 245 10.80 -14.17 -18.70
CA GLU A 245 9.41 -14.47 -19.08
C GLU A 245 8.80 -15.54 -18.15
N VAL A 246 7.49 -15.46 -17.95
CA VAL A 246 6.73 -16.45 -17.18
C VAL A 246 5.61 -17.01 -18.05
N ASN A 247 5.70 -18.31 -18.33
CA ASN A 247 4.78 -19.03 -19.21
C ASN A 247 3.91 -20.02 -18.42
N ASP A 248 2.86 -20.51 -19.09
CA ASP A 248 1.99 -21.60 -18.62
C ASP A 248 1.37 -21.39 -17.23
N MET A 249 1.00 -20.14 -16.95
CA MET A 249 0.25 -19.80 -15.76
C MET A 249 -1.23 -20.08 -15.98
N MET A 250 -1.94 -20.39 -14.90
CA MET A 250 -3.40 -20.38 -14.87
C MET A 250 -3.85 -19.09 -14.19
N PHE A 251 -4.48 -18.19 -14.96
CA PHE A 251 -5.21 -17.06 -14.41
C PHE A 251 -6.60 -17.50 -13.98
N VAL A 252 -7.00 -17.05 -12.80
CA VAL A 252 -8.28 -17.42 -12.18
C VAL A 252 -8.90 -16.18 -11.54
N ALA A 253 -10.15 -15.89 -11.88
CA ALA A 253 -10.93 -14.83 -11.25
C ALA A 253 -12.19 -15.40 -10.58
N ARG A 254 -12.42 -15.03 -9.33
CA ARG A 254 -13.59 -15.42 -8.53
C ARG A 254 -14.27 -14.19 -7.95
N TYR A 255 -15.58 -14.23 -7.93
CA TYR A 255 -16.39 -13.31 -7.14
C TYR A 255 -16.80 -13.99 -5.84
N TYR A 256 -16.80 -13.24 -4.74
CA TYR A 256 -17.45 -13.64 -3.50
C TYR A 256 -18.47 -12.57 -3.09
N ASP A 257 -19.67 -13.01 -2.72
CA ASP A 257 -20.64 -12.12 -2.07
C ASP A 257 -20.30 -11.88 -0.58
N MET A 258 -21.06 -11.03 0.10
CA MET A 258 -20.87 -10.72 1.52
C MET A 258 -21.12 -11.92 2.45
N ALA A 259 -21.81 -12.96 1.97
CA ALA A 259 -22.03 -14.21 2.70
C ALA A 259 -20.91 -15.24 2.45
N GLY A 260 -19.96 -14.94 1.56
CA GLY A 260 -18.86 -15.83 1.20
C GLY A 260 -19.19 -16.85 0.11
N ASN A 261 -20.32 -16.70 -0.60
CA ASN A 261 -20.64 -17.60 -1.72
C ASN A 261 -19.76 -17.26 -2.92
N GLU A 262 -19.08 -18.29 -3.43
CA GLU A 262 -18.18 -18.17 -4.57
C GLU A 262 -18.95 -18.22 -5.91
N THR A 263 -18.52 -17.40 -6.86
CA THR A 263 -18.77 -17.61 -8.29
C THR A 263 -17.43 -17.59 -9.04
N LEU A 264 -17.09 -18.69 -9.72
CA LEU A 264 -16.03 -18.68 -10.73
C LEU A 264 -16.47 -17.76 -11.88
N LEU A 265 -15.70 -16.70 -12.12
CA LEU A 265 -15.95 -15.78 -13.23
C LEU A 265 -15.24 -16.27 -14.49
N ILE A 266 -13.94 -16.54 -14.36
CA ILE A 266 -13.13 -17.01 -15.47
C ILE A 266 -11.89 -17.78 -15.00
N GLN A 267 -11.42 -18.65 -15.88
CA GLN A 267 -10.18 -19.40 -15.73
C GLN A 267 -9.56 -19.60 -17.12
N GLU A 268 -8.31 -19.17 -17.31
CA GLU A 268 -7.62 -19.26 -18.60
C GLU A 268 -6.10 -19.39 -18.44
N ILE A 269 -5.43 -19.84 -19.51
CA ILE A 269 -3.97 -19.89 -19.55
C ILE A 269 -3.44 -18.49 -19.82
N ALA A 270 -2.41 -18.09 -19.08
CA ALA A 270 -1.73 -16.81 -19.23
C ALA A 270 -0.21 -16.98 -19.34
N TYR A 271 0.42 -15.97 -19.94
CA TYR A 271 1.86 -15.83 -20.06
C TYR A 271 2.19 -14.34 -20.11
N ILE A 272 3.41 -13.98 -19.72
CA ILE A 272 3.90 -12.60 -19.76
C ILE A 272 5.42 -12.57 -19.98
N ASP A 273 5.87 -11.64 -20.82
CA ASP A 273 7.29 -11.43 -21.10
C ASP A 273 8.00 -10.78 -19.90
N ALA A 274 9.33 -10.72 -19.95
CA ALA A 274 10.13 -10.01 -18.96
C ALA A 274 9.87 -8.50 -19.02
N SER A 275 9.75 -7.85 -17.85
CA SER A 275 9.59 -6.40 -17.75
C SER A 275 8.42 -5.87 -18.59
N ASP A 276 7.24 -6.50 -18.47
CA ASP A 276 6.06 -6.21 -19.29
C ASP A 276 4.78 -6.08 -18.45
N ALA A 277 3.77 -5.43 -19.02
CA ALA A 277 2.43 -5.29 -18.47
C ALA A 277 1.39 -5.66 -19.54
N LYS A 278 0.57 -6.68 -19.24
CA LYS A 278 -0.32 -7.30 -20.22
C LYS A 278 -1.77 -7.30 -19.77
N MET A 279 -2.65 -6.80 -20.63
CA MET A 279 -4.10 -6.94 -20.46
C MET A 279 -4.57 -8.35 -20.81
N LEU A 280 -5.46 -8.90 -19.97
CA LEU A 280 -6.15 -10.16 -20.19
C LEU A 280 -7.62 -9.89 -20.59
N LEU A 281 -8.59 -10.45 -19.87
CA LEU A 281 -10.01 -10.40 -20.21
C LEU A 281 -10.79 -9.36 -19.39
N PRO A 282 -11.85 -8.77 -19.99
CA PRO A 282 -12.76 -7.87 -19.28
C PRO A 282 -13.65 -8.65 -18.30
N LEU A 283 -13.79 -8.13 -17.09
CA LEU A 283 -14.63 -8.69 -16.02
C LEU A 283 -15.90 -7.86 -15.78
N GLU A 284 -16.04 -6.68 -16.42
CA GLU A 284 -17.15 -5.75 -16.19
C GLU A 284 -18.52 -6.41 -16.29
N GLY A 285 -18.80 -7.10 -17.40
CA GLY A 285 -20.08 -7.76 -17.65
C GLY A 285 -20.36 -8.92 -16.69
N MET A 286 -19.33 -9.51 -16.08
CA MET A 286 -19.47 -10.59 -15.09
C MET A 286 -19.70 -10.07 -13.67
N LEU A 287 -19.26 -8.84 -13.39
CA LEU A 287 -19.30 -8.23 -12.06
C LEU A 287 -20.48 -7.26 -11.88
N LYS A 288 -20.90 -6.55 -12.93
CA LYS A 288 -21.85 -5.43 -12.85
C LYS A 288 -23.11 -5.75 -12.04
N ASP A 289 -23.80 -6.85 -12.39
CA ASP A 289 -25.04 -7.22 -11.70
C ASP A 289 -24.77 -7.78 -10.29
N LYS A 290 -23.62 -8.43 -10.09
CA LYS A 290 -23.21 -9.01 -8.80
C LYS A 290 -22.88 -7.93 -7.76
N LEU A 291 -22.31 -6.82 -8.20
CA LEU A 291 -21.91 -5.72 -7.34
C LEU A 291 -23.05 -4.73 -7.04
N LYS A 292 -24.15 -4.78 -7.80
CA LYS A 292 -25.15 -3.71 -7.82
C LYS A 292 -25.67 -3.31 -6.43
N ASP A 293 -26.07 -4.27 -5.61
CA ASP A 293 -26.83 -4.00 -4.39
C ASP A 293 -25.91 -3.81 -3.16
N ASP A 294 -25.09 -4.81 -2.85
CA ASP A 294 -24.23 -4.83 -1.65
C ASP A 294 -22.73 -4.69 -1.96
N GLY A 295 -22.35 -4.61 -3.24
CA GLY A 295 -20.96 -4.76 -3.65
C GLY A 295 -20.50 -6.22 -3.55
N GLY A 296 -19.20 -6.43 -3.33
CA GLY A 296 -18.65 -7.76 -3.13
C GLY A 296 -17.14 -7.80 -3.34
N PHE A 297 -16.59 -9.00 -3.45
CA PHE A 297 -15.16 -9.22 -3.56
C PHE A 297 -14.77 -9.82 -4.90
N LEU A 298 -13.65 -9.37 -5.46
CA LEU A 298 -12.99 -9.99 -6.59
C LEU A 298 -11.65 -10.57 -6.11
N TYR A 299 -11.48 -11.88 -6.28
CA TYR A 299 -10.24 -12.57 -5.97
C TYR A 299 -9.59 -13.05 -7.26
N LEU A 300 -8.40 -12.53 -7.54
CA LEU A 300 -7.57 -12.89 -8.67
C LEU A 300 -6.41 -13.77 -8.21
N GLN A 301 -6.09 -14.80 -9.00
CA GLN A 301 -4.96 -15.68 -8.73
C GLN A 301 -4.21 -16.01 -10.02
N LEU A 302 -2.90 -16.13 -9.91
CA LEU A 302 -2.02 -16.79 -10.88
C LEU A 302 -1.46 -18.05 -10.24
N LEU A 303 -1.62 -19.17 -10.91
CA LEU A 303 -1.11 -20.46 -10.46
C LEU A 303 -0.10 -20.99 -11.49
N ASP A 304 0.93 -21.70 -11.03
CA ASP A 304 1.81 -22.44 -11.93
C ASP A 304 1.17 -23.76 -12.42
N ARG A 305 1.88 -24.50 -13.28
CA ARG A 305 1.46 -25.81 -13.82
C ARG A 305 1.16 -26.86 -12.73
N SER A 306 1.72 -26.72 -11.52
CA SER A 306 1.47 -27.61 -10.39
C SER A 306 0.29 -27.17 -9.51
N GLY A 307 -0.31 -26.02 -9.81
CA GLY A 307 -1.36 -25.40 -9.01
C GLY A 307 -0.85 -24.58 -7.83
N LYS A 308 0.47 -24.30 -7.75
CA LYS A 308 1.04 -23.44 -6.71
C LYS A 308 0.72 -21.98 -7.01
N LEU A 309 0.32 -21.25 -5.98
CA LEU A 309 0.08 -19.81 -6.07
C LEU A 309 1.38 -19.05 -6.39
N LEU A 310 1.34 -18.26 -7.45
CA LEU A 310 2.42 -17.36 -7.88
C LEU A 310 2.16 -15.91 -7.47
N SER A 311 0.92 -15.44 -7.63
CA SER A 311 0.44 -14.14 -7.20
C SER A 311 -1.06 -14.20 -6.94
N ASP A 312 -1.54 -13.37 -6.03
CA ASP A 312 -2.95 -13.17 -5.78
C ASP A 312 -3.27 -11.71 -5.47
N ASN A 313 -4.51 -11.31 -5.72
CA ASN A 313 -4.97 -9.97 -5.38
C ASN A 313 -6.46 -9.97 -5.06
N PHE A 314 -6.82 -9.31 -3.96
CA PHE A 314 -8.14 -9.36 -3.38
C PHE A 314 -8.74 -7.95 -3.31
N TYR A 315 -9.73 -7.68 -4.15
CA TYR A 315 -10.42 -6.39 -4.22
C TYR A 315 -11.76 -6.48 -3.52
N TRP A 316 -12.17 -5.39 -2.86
CA TRP A 316 -13.52 -5.18 -2.37
C TRP A 316 -14.12 -4.01 -3.16
N TYR A 317 -15.26 -4.24 -3.79
CA TYR A 317 -15.92 -3.23 -4.60
C TYR A 317 -17.16 -2.69 -3.89
N PRO A 318 -17.43 -1.38 -4.03
CA PRO A 318 -18.65 -0.79 -3.54
C PRO A 318 -19.85 -1.25 -4.38
N ASN A 319 -21.04 -0.92 -3.90
CA ASN A 319 -22.26 -1.10 -4.66
C ASN A 319 -22.43 -0.05 -5.77
N ALA A 320 -23.54 -0.09 -6.50
CA ALA A 320 -23.79 0.83 -7.63
C ALA A 320 -23.83 2.32 -7.23
N GLU A 321 -24.11 2.62 -5.95
CA GLU A 321 -24.06 3.99 -5.42
C GLU A 321 -22.67 4.41 -4.91
N GLY A 322 -21.64 3.59 -5.12
CA GLY A 322 -20.28 3.86 -4.65
C GLY A 322 -20.12 3.70 -3.13
N LYS A 323 -21.01 2.95 -2.47
CA LYS A 323 -20.97 2.72 -1.02
C LYS A 323 -20.59 1.28 -0.70
N TYR A 324 -19.77 1.09 0.32
CA TYR A 324 -19.41 -0.23 0.85
C TYR A 324 -20.45 -0.72 1.87
N SER A 325 -21.73 -0.60 1.53
CA SER A 325 -22.84 -0.89 2.44
C SER A 325 -22.88 -2.37 2.84
N GLY A 326 -22.52 -3.29 1.94
CA GLY A 326 -22.43 -4.72 2.22
C GLY A 326 -21.37 -5.08 3.27
N LEU A 327 -20.24 -4.35 3.32
CA LEU A 327 -19.19 -4.59 4.33
C LEU A 327 -19.74 -4.40 5.75
N ASN A 328 -20.60 -3.40 5.97
CA ASN A 328 -21.24 -3.14 7.26
C ASN A 328 -22.31 -4.17 7.66
N LYS A 329 -22.74 -5.02 6.71
CA LYS A 329 -23.74 -6.08 6.92
C LYS A 329 -23.10 -7.47 7.03
N MET A 330 -21.78 -7.57 6.87
CA MET A 330 -21.08 -8.86 6.93
C MET A 330 -21.32 -9.53 8.28
N LYS A 331 -21.59 -10.84 8.23
CA LYS A 331 -21.54 -11.67 9.43
C LYS A 331 -20.10 -11.75 9.91
N GLN A 332 -19.95 -11.98 11.20
CA GLN A 332 -18.65 -12.26 11.79
C GLN A 332 -18.07 -13.55 11.22
N ALA A 333 -16.81 -13.51 10.79
CA ALA A 333 -16.05 -14.67 10.37
C ALA A 333 -15.40 -15.33 11.60
N ASP A 334 -15.55 -16.64 11.71
CA ASP A 334 -14.88 -17.43 12.74
C ASP A 334 -13.63 -18.11 12.16
N ILE A 335 -12.48 -17.46 12.32
CA ILE A 335 -11.21 -18.02 11.84
C ILE A 335 -10.49 -18.81 12.93
N SER A 336 -9.82 -19.88 12.51
CA SER A 336 -8.85 -20.59 13.34
C SER A 336 -7.46 -20.00 13.13
N ILE A 337 -6.77 -19.67 14.22
CA ILE A 337 -5.41 -19.12 14.19
C ILE A 337 -4.49 -20.12 14.85
N SER A 338 -3.43 -20.50 14.17
CA SER A 338 -2.34 -21.29 14.75
C SER A 338 -1.02 -20.58 14.50
N SER A 339 -0.08 -20.76 15.42
CA SER A 339 1.28 -20.24 15.25
C SER A 339 2.30 -21.29 15.65
N LYS A 340 3.43 -21.28 14.95
CA LYS A 340 4.54 -22.21 15.13
C LYS A 340 5.85 -21.43 15.13
N GLN A 341 6.67 -21.60 16.17
CA GLN A 341 8.02 -21.05 16.18
C GLN A 341 8.88 -21.81 15.14
N LEU A 342 9.56 -21.08 14.26
CA LEU A 342 10.49 -21.66 13.27
C LEU A 342 11.93 -21.61 13.77
N SER A 343 12.33 -20.48 14.37
CA SER A 343 13.64 -20.26 15.01
C SER A 343 13.52 -19.10 16.01
N ALA A 344 14.53 -18.83 16.83
CA ALA A 344 14.49 -17.67 17.73
C ALA A 344 14.19 -16.38 16.92
N GLY A 345 13.16 -15.63 17.32
CA GLY A 345 12.74 -14.40 16.63
C GLY A 345 11.95 -14.60 15.33
N LYS A 346 11.54 -15.83 14.99
CA LYS A 346 10.78 -16.11 13.76
C LYS A 346 9.65 -17.11 13.97
N MET A 347 8.44 -16.73 13.58
CA MET A 347 7.21 -17.52 13.72
C MET A 347 6.48 -17.64 12.39
N GLU A 348 5.84 -18.78 12.18
CA GLU A 348 4.83 -19.00 11.14
C GLU A 348 3.45 -18.88 11.78
N VAL A 349 2.53 -18.20 11.11
CA VAL A 349 1.15 -17.96 11.56
C VAL A 349 0.20 -18.37 10.45
N SER A 350 -0.71 -19.30 10.73
CA SER A 350 -1.71 -19.76 9.79
C SER A 350 -3.10 -19.31 10.21
N LEU A 351 -3.81 -18.64 9.31
CA LEU A 351 -5.20 -18.21 9.45
C LEU A 351 -6.05 -19.09 8.53
N THR A 352 -6.95 -19.88 9.11
CA THR A 352 -7.85 -20.77 8.38
C THR A 352 -9.29 -20.28 8.51
N ASN A 353 -9.95 -20.05 7.37
CA ASN A 353 -11.39 -19.78 7.33
C ASN A 353 -12.13 -21.05 6.89
N ALA A 354 -13.03 -21.55 7.72
CA ALA A 354 -13.78 -22.76 7.41
C ALA A 354 -14.75 -22.54 6.22
N LYS A 355 -15.14 -23.63 5.55
CA LYS A 355 -16.16 -23.56 4.48
C LYS A 355 -17.52 -23.14 5.05
N GLY A 356 -18.29 -22.39 4.27
CA GLY A 356 -19.68 -22.04 4.59
C GLY A 356 -19.87 -20.81 5.49
N GLY A 357 -18.79 -20.10 5.82
CA GLY A 357 -18.84 -18.78 6.47
C GLY A 357 -18.65 -17.62 5.48
N PRO A 358 -18.75 -16.37 5.94
CA PRO A 358 -18.37 -15.21 5.15
C PRO A 358 -16.86 -15.18 4.90
N VAL A 359 -16.41 -14.32 3.97
CA VAL A 359 -14.99 -13.98 3.87
C VAL A 359 -14.52 -13.41 5.21
N ALA A 360 -13.38 -13.88 5.72
CA ALA A 360 -12.69 -13.24 6.82
C ALA A 360 -11.90 -12.06 6.25
N PHE A 361 -12.44 -10.85 6.36
CA PHE A 361 -11.99 -9.70 5.59
C PHE A 361 -11.00 -8.84 6.36
N PHE A 362 -9.88 -8.51 5.69
CA PHE A 362 -8.92 -7.49 6.11
C PHE A 362 -8.34 -7.69 7.53
N ASN A 363 -7.79 -8.88 7.78
CA ASN A 363 -7.25 -9.30 9.06
C ASN A 363 -5.81 -8.82 9.25
N ARG A 364 -5.61 -7.97 10.25
CA ARG A 364 -4.30 -7.53 10.73
C ARG A 364 -3.75 -8.50 11.75
N ILE A 365 -2.59 -9.08 11.44
CA ILE A 365 -1.78 -9.91 12.31
C ILE A 365 -0.80 -9.01 13.07
N SER A 366 -0.64 -9.32 14.35
CA SER A 366 0.00 -8.43 15.31
C SER A 366 0.83 -9.25 16.29
N LEU A 367 2.11 -8.92 16.45
CA LEU A 367 2.94 -9.49 17.51
C LEU A 367 2.82 -8.60 18.76
N VAL A 368 2.36 -9.19 19.86
CA VAL A 368 2.19 -8.49 21.14
C VAL A 368 2.89 -9.24 22.28
N ASP A 369 3.24 -8.52 23.34
CA ASP A 369 3.64 -9.14 24.59
C ASP A 369 2.39 -9.68 25.30
N SER A 370 2.37 -10.99 25.58
CA SER A 370 1.24 -11.68 26.18
C SER A 370 0.89 -11.15 27.58
N LYS A 371 1.82 -10.47 28.26
CA LYS A 371 1.60 -9.91 29.60
C LYS A 371 0.98 -8.52 29.55
N THR A 372 1.47 -7.66 28.66
CA THR A 372 1.07 -6.25 28.60
C THR A 372 0.05 -5.93 27.52
N GLY A 373 -0.10 -6.81 26.52
CA GLY A 373 -0.92 -6.57 25.33
C GLY A 373 -0.34 -5.51 24.37
N LYS A 374 0.87 -4.99 24.65
CA LYS A 374 1.53 -3.98 23.81
C LYS A 374 2.23 -4.66 22.63
N ARG A 375 2.31 -3.94 21.51
CA ARG A 375 3.04 -4.38 20.31
C ARG A 375 4.52 -4.61 20.61
N ILE A 376 5.06 -5.70 20.10
CA ILE A 376 6.50 -5.96 20.04
C ILE A 376 6.98 -5.40 18.70
N LEU A 377 7.83 -4.37 18.76
CA LEU A 377 8.30 -3.63 17.59
C LEU A 377 9.83 -3.47 17.61
N PRO A 378 10.51 -3.46 16.44
CA PRO A 378 9.94 -3.73 15.13
C PRO A 378 9.58 -5.21 14.95
N ALA A 379 8.53 -5.46 14.17
CA ALA A 379 8.15 -6.79 13.70
C ALA A 379 7.93 -6.75 12.18
N PHE A 380 8.49 -7.73 11.48
CA PHE A 380 8.44 -7.83 10.02
C PHE A 380 7.52 -8.96 9.60
N TYR A 381 6.52 -8.64 8.80
CA TYR A 381 5.51 -9.59 8.35
C TYR A 381 5.74 -9.91 6.86
N SER A 382 5.64 -11.18 6.47
CA SER A 382 5.73 -11.56 5.05
C SER A 382 4.56 -11.01 4.24
N ASP A 383 3.40 -10.87 4.86
CA ASP A 383 2.21 -10.17 4.38
C ASP A 383 1.32 -9.81 5.59
N ASN A 384 0.39 -8.88 5.45
CA ASN A 384 -0.51 -8.45 6.53
C ASN A 384 -1.77 -7.75 5.97
N TYR A 385 -2.78 -7.50 6.81
CA TYR A 385 -4.09 -6.99 6.39
C TYR A 385 -4.77 -7.90 5.35
N ILE A 386 -4.64 -9.22 5.57
CA ILE A 386 -5.02 -10.24 4.59
C ILE A 386 -6.50 -10.61 4.68
N SER A 387 -7.08 -11.01 3.54
CA SER A 387 -8.41 -11.61 3.50
C SER A 387 -8.30 -13.11 3.27
N VAL A 388 -9.13 -13.89 3.95
CA VAL A 388 -9.14 -15.37 3.84
C VAL A 388 -10.53 -15.81 3.41
N VAL A 389 -10.66 -16.33 2.18
CA VAL A 389 -11.95 -16.79 1.65
C VAL A 389 -12.37 -18.12 2.30
N PRO A 390 -13.66 -18.49 2.26
CA PRO A 390 -14.14 -19.72 2.88
C PRO A 390 -13.44 -20.97 2.33
N GLY A 391 -12.88 -21.78 3.22
CA GLY A 391 -12.12 -22.99 2.88
C GLY A 391 -10.64 -22.77 2.60
N GLU A 392 -10.13 -21.53 2.65
CA GLU A 392 -8.71 -21.23 2.46
C GLU A 392 -7.94 -21.17 3.80
N THR A 393 -6.63 -21.42 3.72
CA THR A 393 -5.67 -21.09 4.77
C THR A 393 -4.58 -20.19 4.20
N LYS A 394 -4.32 -19.06 4.86
CA LYS A 394 -3.17 -18.19 4.55
C LYS A 394 -2.11 -18.36 5.63
N THR A 395 -0.84 -18.41 5.21
CA THR A 395 0.29 -18.60 6.12
C THR A 395 1.28 -17.47 5.98
N ILE A 396 1.58 -16.80 7.10
CA ILE A 396 2.40 -15.60 7.19
C ILE A 396 3.59 -15.87 8.10
N THR A 397 4.77 -15.38 7.71
CA THR A 397 5.94 -15.37 8.59
C THR A 397 6.04 -14.04 9.32
N VAL A 398 6.35 -14.08 10.61
CA VAL A 398 6.62 -12.92 11.46
C VAL A 398 8.03 -13.02 12.02
N GLU A 399 8.85 -11.99 11.79
CA GLU A 399 10.22 -11.87 12.29
C GLU A 399 10.35 -10.70 13.28
N TYR A 400 11.04 -10.90 14.39
CA TYR A 400 11.24 -9.92 15.46
C TYR A 400 12.52 -10.21 16.24
N THR A 401 13.00 -9.24 17.01
CA THR A 401 14.15 -9.43 17.92
C THR A 401 13.63 -9.92 19.28
N PRO A 402 14.01 -11.12 19.76
CA PRO A 402 13.60 -11.58 21.09
C PRO A 402 14.22 -10.73 22.20
N GLU A 403 13.39 -10.34 23.17
CA GLU A 403 13.84 -9.58 24.34
C GLU A 403 13.62 -10.37 25.64
N PRO A 404 14.58 -10.35 26.58
CA PRO A 404 14.42 -11.00 27.88
C PRO A 404 13.18 -10.50 28.64
N GLY A 405 12.33 -11.42 29.09
CA GLY A 405 11.13 -11.10 29.89
C GLY A 405 9.86 -10.81 29.09
N VAL A 406 9.98 -10.64 27.77
CA VAL A 406 8.87 -10.45 26.83
C VAL A 406 8.39 -11.82 26.32
N THR A 407 7.08 -12.06 26.36
CA THR A 407 6.49 -13.32 25.86
C THR A 407 5.66 -13.02 24.60
N PRO A 408 6.13 -13.40 23.40
CA PRO A 408 5.43 -13.11 22.16
C PRO A 408 4.10 -13.88 22.05
N LYS A 409 3.04 -13.18 21.69
CA LYS A 409 1.72 -13.72 21.34
C LYS A 409 1.27 -13.11 20.02
N ILE A 410 0.65 -13.93 19.18
CA ILE A 410 -0.05 -13.45 17.99
C ILE A 410 -1.45 -12.98 18.38
N GLU A 411 -1.80 -11.80 17.88
CA GLU A 411 -3.12 -11.21 17.95
C GLU A 411 -3.62 -10.95 16.52
N VAL A 412 -4.88 -11.28 16.25
CA VAL A 412 -5.52 -11.01 14.96
C VAL A 412 -6.78 -10.19 15.17
N LEU A 413 -6.94 -9.13 14.37
CA LEU A 413 -8.13 -8.29 14.31
C LEU A 413 -8.48 -8.02 12.85
N GLY A 414 -9.72 -8.27 12.44
CA GLY A 414 -10.19 -8.00 11.08
C GLY A 414 -11.43 -7.12 11.05
N TRP A 415 -11.89 -6.77 9.86
CA TRP A 415 -13.13 -5.99 9.67
C TRP A 415 -14.34 -6.69 10.27
N ASN A 416 -14.47 -8.01 10.02
CA ASN A 416 -15.53 -8.86 10.53
C ASN A 416 -14.98 -10.04 11.35
N THR A 417 -13.80 -9.90 11.93
CA THR A 417 -13.18 -10.94 12.78
C THR A 417 -12.95 -10.37 14.16
N GLU A 418 -13.51 -11.02 15.18
CA GLU A 418 -13.24 -10.67 16.58
C GLU A 418 -11.75 -10.75 16.90
N LYS A 419 -11.33 -9.90 17.84
CA LYS A 419 -9.96 -9.88 18.34
C LYS A 419 -9.66 -11.22 19.04
N LYS A 420 -8.71 -12.00 18.51
CA LYS A 420 -8.28 -13.31 19.04
C LYS A 420 -6.82 -13.30 19.51
#